data_AF-A0A9C9Z6X5-F1
#
_entry.id   AF-A0A9C9Z6X5-F1
#
_cell.length_a   1.000
_cell.length_b   1.000
_cell.length_c   1.000
_cell.angle_alpha   90.00
_cell.angle_beta   90.00
_cell.angle_gamma   90.00
#
_symmetry.space_group_name_H-M   'P 1'
#
loop_
_entity.id
_entity.type
_entity.pdbx_description
1 polymer ?
#
loop_
_entity_poly.entity_id
_entity_poly.type
_entity_poly.pdbx_seq_one_letter_code
_entity_poly.pdbx_strand_id
1 'polypeptide(L)' 'VVTGDVTQVDLPHGKLSGLRHVTEVLRDVDGLSYTFFKAKDVVRHPLVQRIVSAYDDYDLAEAAQKKGAAQSGD' A
#
# COMPACT_ATOMS: atom_id res chain seq x y z
N VAL A 1 10.18 -2.43 -19.67
CA VAL A 1 9.28 -1.93 -18.60
C VAL A 1 9.02 -3.09 -17.65
N VAL A 2 9.24 -2.89 -16.35
CA VAL A 2 8.90 -3.87 -15.31
C VAL A 2 7.73 -3.31 -14.52
N THR A 3 6.72 -4.13 -14.23
CA THR A 3 5.53 -3.74 -13.46
C THR A 3 5.35 -4.70 -12.28
N GLY A 4 4.74 -4.22 -11.19
CA GLY A 4 4.46 -5.03 -10.01
C GLY A 4 3.81 -4.21 -8.91
N ASP A 5 3.24 -4.90 -7.91
CA ASP A 5 2.66 -4.29 -6.72
C ASP A 5 3.64 -4.40 -5.56
N VAL A 6 4.17 -3.26 -5.11
CA VAL A 6 5.15 -3.20 -4.01
C VAL A 6 4.56 -3.62 -2.65
N THR A 7 3.22 -3.63 -2.53
CA THR A 7 2.52 -4.01 -1.30
C THR A 7 2.33 -5.52 -1.16
N GLN A 8 2.38 -6.26 -2.28
CA GLN A 8 2.31 -7.72 -2.26
C GLN A 8 3.67 -8.32 -1.87
N VAL A 9 3.71 -8.93 -0.68
CA VAL A 9 4.90 -9.65 -0.18
C VAL A 9 4.50 -11.07 0.17
N ASP A 10 4.49 -11.96 -0.83
CA ASP A 10 4.25 -13.40 -0.66
C ASP A 10 5.54 -14.16 -0.32
N LEU A 11 6.39 -13.57 0.52
CA LEU A 11 7.68 -14.17 0.90
C LEU A 11 7.64 -14.66 2.35
N PRO A 12 8.40 -15.73 2.68
CA PRO A 12 8.61 -16.16 4.06
C PRO A 12 9.09 -15.01 4.95
N HIS A 13 8.68 -15.04 6.22
CA HIS A 13 9.06 -14.02 7.21
C HIS A 13 10.56 -13.74 7.21
N GLY A 14 10.91 -12.45 7.26
CA GLY A 14 12.30 -11.98 7.28
C GLY A 14 12.95 -11.82 5.90
N LYS A 15 12.29 -12.19 4.81
CA LYS A 15 12.79 -11.89 3.45
C LYS A 15 12.36 -10.51 2.98
N LEU A 16 13.31 -9.77 2.42
CA LEU A 16 13.05 -8.49 1.75
C LEU A 16 12.32 -8.71 0.42
N SER A 17 11.38 -7.82 0.10
CA SER A 17 10.75 -7.79 -1.22
C SER A 17 11.76 -7.39 -2.29
N GLY A 18 11.86 -8.18 -3.36
CA GLY A 18 12.75 -7.86 -4.50
C GLY A 18 12.40 -6.54 -5.17
N LEU A 19 11.11 -6.21 -5.29
CA LEU A 19 10.65 -4.93 -5.85
C LEU A 19 11.00 -3.73 -4.98
N ARG A 20 10.99 -3.89 -3.65
CA ARG A 20 11.48 -2.84 -2.74
C ARG A 20 13.00 -2.72 -2.80
N HIS A 21 13.69 -3.85 -2.76
CA HIS A 21 15.14 -3.88 -2.77
C HIS A 21 15.72 -3.26 -4.05
N VAL A 22 15.16 -3.57 -5.22
CA VAL A 22 15.67 -3.05 -6.50
C VAL A 22 15.55 -1.52 -6.60
N THR A 23 14.49 -0.92 -6.05
CA THR A 23 14.31 0.54 -6.03
C THR A 23 15.32 1.26 -5.15
N GLU A 24 15.92 0.57 -4.19
CA GLU A 24 16.99 1.10 -3.35
C GLU A 24 18.35 0.91 -4.03
N VAL A 25 18.63 -0.31 -4.51
CA VAL A 25 19.91 -0.69 -5.11
C VAL A 25 20.19 0.04 -6.42
N LEU A 26 19.16 0.24 -7.25
CA LEU A 26 19.31 0.82 -8.59
C LEU A 26 18.86 2.29 -8.66
N ARG A 27 18.81 2.98 -7.52
CA ARG A 27 18.33 4.37 -7.44
C ARG A 27 19.16 5.35 -8.27
N ASP A 28 20.47 5.15 -8.29
CA ASP A 28 21.44 6.08 -8.90
C ASP A 28 21.98 5.56 -10.26
N VAL A 29 21.33 4.56 -10.85
CA VAL A 29 21.72 4.01 -12.14
C VAL A 29 21.15 4.87 -13.26
N ASP A 30 22.04 5.49 -14.03
CA ASP A 30 21.66 6.30 -15.19
C ASP A 30 20.85 5.51 -16.21
N GLY A 31 19.80 6.16 -16.73
CA GLY A 31 18.89 5.56 -17.72
C GLY A 31 17.74 4.73 -17.14
N LEU A 32 17.61 4.66 -15.81
CA LEU A 32 16.43 4.08 -15.15
C LEU A 32 15.48 5.17 -14.64
N SER A 33 14.17 4.90 -14.79
CA SER A 33 13.11 5.75 -14.27
C SER A 33 12.10 4.90 -13.50
N TYR A 34 11.60 5.45 -12.38
CA TYR A 34 10.61 4.79 -11.54
C TYR A 34 9.30 5.56 -11.57
N THR A 35 8.20 4.85 -11.81
CA THR A 35 6.84 5.42 -11.81
C THR A 35 6.00 4.64 -10.79
N PHE A 36 5.48 5.35 -9.79
CA PHE A 36 4.62 4.78 -8.77
C PHE A 36 3.20 5.29 -8.93
N PHE A 37 2.25 4.38 -9.10
CA PHE A 37 0.84 4.71 -9.17
C PHE A 37 0.23 4.85 -7.78
N LYS A 38 -0.66 5.82 -7.64
CA LYS A 38 -1.51 6.03 -6.48
C LYS A 38 -2.90 5.47 -6.77
N ALA A 39 -3.73 5.33 -5.74
CA ALA A 39 -5.11 4.85 -5.89
C ALA A 39 -5.92 5.66 -6.94
N LYS A 40 -5.67 6.97 -7.03
CA LYS A 40 -6.31 7.87 -8.01
C LYS A 40 -5.91 7.62 -9.47
N ASP A 41 -4.79 6.93 -9.69
CA ASP A 41 -4.28 6.64 -11.04
C ASP A 41 -4.90 5.33 -11.59
N VAL A 42 -5.74 4.65 -10.78
CA VAL A 42 -6.42 3.41 -11.15
C VAL A 42 -7.86 3.68 -11.57
N VAL A 43 -8.17 3.42 -12.84
CA VAL A 43 -9.54 3.42 -13.33
C VAL A 43 -10.24 2.15 -12.86
N ARG A 44 -11.27 2.31 -12.04
CA ARG A 44 -12.10 1.22 -11.52
C ARG A 44 -13.54 1.38 -11.98
N HIS A 45 -14.26 0.28 -12.10
CA HIS A 45 -15.70 0.35 -12.30
C HIS A 45 -16.36 1.08 -11.12
N PRO A 46 -17.35 1.98 -11.34
CA PRO A 46 -17.95 2.79 -10.26
C PRO A 46 -18.48 1.98 -9.07
N LEU A 47 -18.99 0.77 -9.31
CA LEU A 47 -19.41 -0.13 -8.22
C LEU A 47 -18.23 -0.59 -7.36
N VAL A 48 -17.12 -1.00 -7.98
CA VAL A 48 -15.93 -1.47 -7.26
C VAL A 48 -15.34 -0.34 -6.43
N GLN A 49 -15.30 0.88 -6.97
CA GLN A 49 -14.83 2.05 -6.21
C GLN A 49 -15.68 2.30 -4.96
N ARG A 50 -17.01 2.24 -5.07
CA ARG A 50 -17.91 2.39 -3.91
C ARG A 50 -17.70 1.31 -2.86
N ILE A 51 -17.48 0.06 -3.28
CA ILE A 51 -17.22 -1.05 -2.36
C ILE A 51 -15.91 -0.80 -1.60
N VAL A 52 -14.83 -0.44 -2.29
CA VAL A 52 -13.54 -0.15 -1.66
C VAL A 52 -13.65 1.01 -0.67
N SER A 53 -14.29 2.12 -1.06
CA SER A 53 -14.46 3.27 -0.16
C SER A 53 -15.24 2.93 1.11
N ALA A 54 -16.26 2.07 1.02
CA ALA A 54 -17.03 1.67 2.20
C ALA A 54 -16.18 0.86 3.20
N TYR A 55 -15.25 0.03 2.72
CA TYR A 55 -14.31 -0.69 3.59
C TYR A 55 -13.23 0.24 4.17
N ASP A 56 -12.72 1.19 3.38
CA ASP A 56 -11.75 2.19 3.86
C ASP A 56 -12.36 3.01 5.02
N ASP A 57 -13.61 3.46 4.88
CA ASP A 57 -14.33 4.21 5.92
C ASP A 57 -14.57 3.36 7.18
N TYR A 58 -14.90 2.08 7.01
CA TYR A 58 -15.09 1.13 8.11
C TYR A 58 -13.78 0.92 8.89
N ASP A 59 -12.66 0.69 8.20
CA ASP A 59 -11.36 0.47 8.84
C ASP A 59 -10.86 1.70 9.59
N LEU A 60 -11.10 2.91 9.06
CA LEU A 60 -10.80 4.17 9.74
C LEU A 60 -11.61 4.34 11.03
N ALA A 61 -12.91 4.02 10.98
CA ALA A 61 -13.78 4.07 12.16
C ALA A 61 -13.33 3.07 13.24
N GLU A 62 -13.00 1.84 12.86
CA GLU A 62 -12.47 0.81 13.75
C GLU A 62 -11.14 1.23 14.39
N ALA A 63 -10.22 1.79 13.61
CA ALA A 63 -8.93 2.27 14.12
C ALA A 63 -9.10 3.43 15.12
N ALA A 64 -10.06 4.33 14.90
CA ALA A 64 -10.38 5.42 15.81
C ALA A 64 -10.95 4.90 17.14
N GLN A 65 -11.85 3.91 17.09
CA GLN A 65 -12.44 3.29 18.28
C GLN A 65 -11.38 2.58 19.15
N LYS A 66 -10.46 1.84 18.52
CA LYS A 66 -9.35 1.16 19.23
C LYS A 66 -8.40 2.15 19.93
N LYS A 67 -8.15 3.32 19.32
CA LYS A 67 -7.33 4.37 19.94
C LYS A 67 -8.01 5.02 21.15
N GLY A 68 -9.33 5.22 21.10
CA GLY A 68 -10.10 5.75 22.23
C GLY A 68 -10.11 4.80 23.43
N ALA A 69 -10.25 3.49 23.21
CA ALA A 69 -10.24 2.49 24.27
C ALA A 69 -8.86 2.31 24.96
N ALA A 70 -7.76 2.56 24.23
CA ALA A 70 -6.40 2.45 24.78
C ALA A 70 -5.98 3.68 25.62
N GLN A 71 -6.69 4.80 25.53
CA GLN A 71 -6.38 6.05 26.24
C GLN A 71 -7.15 6.23 27.55
N SER A 72 -8.13 5.38 27.87
CA SER A 72 -8.98 5.49 29.06
C SER A 72 -8.60 4.55 30.22
N GLY A 73 -7.38 4.01 30.21
CA GLY A 73 -6.91 2.96 31.13
C GLY A 73 -5.69 3.29 31.98
N ASP A 74 -5.37 4.58 32.20
CA ASP A 74 -4.32 5.05 33.13
C ASP A 74 -4.93 5.87 34.27
#